data_AF-A0A180H5C0-F1
#
_entry.id   AF-A0A180H5C0-F1
#
_cell.length_a   1.000
_cell.length_b   1.000
_cell.length_c   1.000
_cell.angle_alpha   90.00
_cell.angle_beta   90.00
_cell.angle_gamma   90.00
#
_symmetry.space_group_name_H-M   'P 1'
#
loop_
_entity.id
_entity.type
_entity.pdbx_description
1 polymer ?
#
loop_
_entity_poly.entity_id
_entity_poly.type
_entity_poly.pdbx_seq_one_letter_code
_entity_poly.pdbx_strand_id
1 'polypeptide(L)'
;MATSGGGYRLNKVLNRIVPSLMFLMIFLGSRLVLNHSIPHLLANSSGDGHRWIKLYRLVFISQLSLAVGWYLAIYFDLFGHHHSSANVTSSAIVQKIINKSIVYQCVDQIGSPLRCPICDDQIVPVRARHCLDCGICVPGFDHHCVWFAQCISITSTLKPFIQVLVLGATTIVAGAGPIYPIVVQHVKQVVRLTWSAQSSGDTLRRIWWDRWWGWAGGPVYRYMGGLCLGYLYYHEISPQDASPSTPAADDRPKTSPKGSSVLDEPSLSVLMIILAATMVLLVILAMLTIVFKNNILNGLSTIEIERARRSRRSPGDARLIKLWVPPSASAGQPTGKVVLVPPGLPIFDLRPSLNFQLIMGKRVWHWFVPWKTSGTPDGVEWPISDQWLGYLRSLDPYTEE
;
A
#
# COMPACT_ATOMS: atom_id res chain seq x y z
N MET A 1 -19.23 31.52 3.11
CA MET A 1 -18.37 31.62 1.92
C MET A 1 -16.96 31.19 2.28
N ALA A 2 -16.63 29.91 2.16
CA ALA A 2 -15.26 29.41 2.32
C ALA A 2 -14.62 29.35 0.93
N THR A 3 -13.60 30.17 0.72
CA THR A 3 -12.87 30.30 -0.53
C THR A 3 -12.30 28.95 -0.98
N SER A 4 -12.76 28.48 -2.14
CA SER A 4 -12.18 27.40 -2.94
C SER A 4 -10.82 27.85 -3.49
N GLY A 5 -9.82 27.92 -2.61
CA GLY A 5 -8.43 28.11 -2.99
C GLY A 5 -7.93 26.88 -3.75
N GLY A 6 -8.02 26.93 -5.08
CA GLY A 6 -7.41 25.99 -6.02
C GLY A 6 -5.87 26.09 -6.03
N GLY A 7 -5.25 26.02 -4.86
CA GLY A 7 -3.80 25.93 -4.74
C GLY A 7 -3.30 24.61 -5.32
N TYR A 8 -2.11 24.63 -5.90
CA TYR A 8 -1.35 23.46 -6.32
C TYR A 8 -1.29 22.44 -5.17
N ARG A 9 -2.11 21.39 -5.24
CA ARG A 9 -2.09 20.30 -4.25
C ARG A 9 -1.09 19.27 -4.72
N LEU A 10 0.07 19.22 -4.06
CA LEU A 10 1.11 18.23 -4.30
C LEU A 10 0.54 16.79 -4.42
N ASN A 11 -0.48 16.48 -3.63
CA ASN A 11 -1.19 15.20 -3.65
C ASN A 11 -1.84 14.87 -5.02
N LYS A 12 -2.38 15.86 -5.75
CA LYS A 12 -2.97 15.64 -7.08
C LYS A 12 -1.92 15.26 -8.12
N VAL A 13 -0.71 15.82 -8.01
CA VAL A 13 0.42 15.47 -8.89
C VAL A 13 0.93 14.08 -8.54
N LEU A 14 1.10 13.80 -7.24
CA LEU A 14 1.49 12.49 -6.73
C LEU A 14 0.52 11.38 -7.18
N ASN A 15 -0.80 11.65 -7.20
CA ASN A 15 -1.82 10.72 -7.70
C ASN A 15 -1.65 10.34 -9.19
N ARG A 16 -0.88 11.10 -9.98
CA ARG A 16 -0.56 10.76 -11.38
C ARG A 16 0.80 10.07 -11.50
N ILE A 17 1.79 10.58 -10.76
CA ILE A 17 3.17 10.08 -10.83
C ILE A 17 3.28 8.67 -10.24
N VAL A 18 2.75 8.45 -9.03
CA VAL A 18 2.97 7.20 -8.30
C VAL A 18 2.38 5.99 -9.04
N PRO A 19 1.11 6.01 -9.52
CA PRO A 19 0.59 4.91 -10.33
C PRO A 19 1.38 4.67 -11.62
N SER A 20 1.85 5.73 -12.27
CA SER A 20 2.66 5.62 -13.50
C SER A 20 4.00 4.92 -13.25
N LEU A 21 4.66 5.25 -12.14
CA LEU A 21 5.88 4.56 -11.70
C LEU A 21 5.62 3.10 -11.33
N MET A 22 4.45 2.78 -10.74
CA MET A 22 4.04 1.40 -10.51
C MET A 22 3.87 0.62 -11.81
N PHE A 23 3.20 1.17 -12.81
CA PHE A 23 3.08 0.52 -14.12
C PHE A 23 4.44 0.28 -14.78
N LEU A 24 5.34 1.27 -14.72
CA LEU A 24 6.70 1.11 -15.22
C LEU A 24 7.45 -0.01 -14.50
N MET A 25 7.36 -0.08 -13.17
CA MET A 25 7.96 -1.16 -12.39
C MET A 25 7.39 -2.53 -12.75
N ILE A 26 6.06 -2.65 -12.86
CA ILE A 26 5.38 -3.90 -13.24
C ILE A 26 5.87 -4.35 -14.62
N PHE A 27 5.98 -3.43 -15.58
CA PHE A 27 6.48 -3.73 -16.92
C PHE A 27 7.95 -4.17 -16.92
N LEU A 28 8.84 -3.39 -16.31
CA LEU A 28 10.27 -3.70 -16.27
C LEU A 28 10.57 -4.97 -15.47
N GLY A 29 9.93 -5.12 -14.30
CA GLY A 29 10.09 -6.29 -13.43
C GLY A 29 9.58 -7.58 -14.06
N SER A 30 8.40 -7.55 -14.70
CA SER A 30 7.88 -8.73 -15.39
C SER A 30 8.73 -9.14 -16.58
N ARG A 31 9.26 -8.18 -17.36
CA ARG A 31 10.24 -8.49 -18.43
C ARG A 31 11.53 -9.08 -17.87
N LEU A 32 12.05 -8.53 -16.77
CA LEU A 32 13.25 -9.07 -16.12
C LEU A 32 13.05 -10.52 -15.69
N VAL A 33 11.91 -10.85 -15.08
CA VAL A 33 11.61 -12.22 -14.65
C VAL A 33 11.39 -13.15 -15.85
N LEU A 34 10.49 -12.77 -16.78
CA LEU A 34 10.04 -13.65 -17.85
C LEU A 34 11.08 -13.86 -18.95
N ASN A 35 11.84 -12.82 -19.30
CA ASN A 35 12.76 -12.86 -20.43
C ASN A 35 14.21 -13.12 -20.03
N HIS A 36 14.57 -12.92 -18.75
CA HIS A 36 15.95 -13.11 -18.30
C HIS A 36 16.07 -14.11 -17.15
N SER A 37 15.33 -13.94 -16.05
CA SER A 37 15.46 -14.84 -14.90
C SER A 37 15.03 -16.27 -15.20
N ILE A 38 13.86 -16.47 -15.80
CA ILE A 38 13.36 -17.82 -16.10
C ILE A 38 14.23 -18.55 -17.12
N PRO A 39 14.64 -17.94 -18.25
CA PRO A 39 15.60 -18.57 -19.16
C PRO A 39 16.94 -18.90 -18.50
N HIS A 40 17.46 -18.02 -17.64
CA HIS A 40 18.69 -18.27 -16.89
C HIS A 40 18.54 -19.48 -15.94
N LEU A 41 17.41 -19.61 -15.24
CA LEU A 41 17.12 -20.79 -14.41
C LEU A 41 17.00 -22.07 -15.24
N LEU A 42 16.38 -22.03 -16.42
CA LEU A 42 16.28 -23.19 -17.31
C LEU A 42 17.65 -23.64 -17.82
N ALA A 43 18.50 -22.69 -18.20
CA ALA A 43 19.85 -22.99 -18.70
C ALA A 43 20.75 -23.66 -17.65
N ASN A 44 20.50 -23.39 -16.37
CA ASN A 44 21.32 -23.85 -15.24
C ASN A 44 20.67 -24.99 -14.44
N SER A 45 19.57 -25.58 -14.93
CA SER A 45 18.84 -26.66 -14.26
C SER A 45 18.93 -27.99 -15.00
N SER A 46 18.87 -29.10 -14.27
CA SER A 46 18.71 -30.45 -14.84
C SER A 46 17.30 -30.67 -15.44
N GLY A 47 17.11 -31.75 -16.20
CA GLY A 47 15.86 -32.07 -16.89
C GLY A 47 14.62 -32.14 -15.98
N ASP A 48 14.76 -32.66 -14.76
CA ASP A 48 13.65 -32.72 -13.80
C ASP A 48 13.25 -31.32 -13.28
N GLY A 49 14.22 -30.42 -13.09
CA GLY A 49 13.96 -29.05 -12.66
C GLY A 49 13.24 -28.19 -13.72
N HIS A 50 13.32 -28.56 -15.00
CA HIS A 50 12.59 -27.85 -16.07
C HIS A 50 11.08 -27.87 -15.85
N ARG A 51 10.51 -28.97 -15.31
CA ARG A 51 9.08 -29.07 -15.02
C ARG A 51 8.67 -28.06 -13.94
N TRP A 52 9.45 -27.97 -12.87
CA TRP A 52 9.22 -27.02 -11.78
C TRP A 52 9.39 -25.56 -12.22
N ILE A 53 10.35 -25.26 -13.08
CA ILE A 53 10.54 -23.89 -13.60
C ILE A 53 9.38 -23.49 -14.53
N LYS A 54 8.85 -24.43 -15.35
CA LYS A 54 7.63 -24.19 -16.14
C LYS A 54 6.42 -23.93 -15.26
N LEU A 55 6.25 -24.70 -14.16
CA LEU A 55 5.20 -24.45 -13.18
C LEU A 55 5.36 -23.09 -12.50
N TYR A 56 6.57 -22.76 -12.05
CA TYR A 56 6.89 -21.45 -11.47
C TYR A 56 6.53 -20.31 -12.44
N ARG A 57 6.86 -20.44 -13.73
CA ARG A 57 6.47 -19.47 -14.75
C ARG A 57 4.95 -19.26 -14.80
N LEU A 58 4.18 -20.34 -14.83
CA LEU A 58 2.70 -20.27 -14.86
C LEU A 58 2.13 -19.62 -13.60
N VAL A 59 2.65 -20.00 -12.43
CA VAL A 59 2.24 -19.41 -11.14
C VAL A 59 2.56 -17.92 -11.12
N PHE A 60 3.78 -17.52 -11.49
CA PHE A 60 4.20 -16.12 -11.53
C PHE A 60 3.31 -15.29 -12.46
N ILE A 61 3.04 -15.76 -13.68
CA ILE A 61 2.16 -15.06 -14.65
C ILE A 61 0.75 -14.93 -14.08
N SER A 62 0.20 -16.00 -13.50
CA SER A 62 -1.16 -16.00 -12.95
C SER A 62 -1.28 -15.00 -11.79
N GLN A 63 -0.30 -15.01 -10.89
CA GLN A 63 -0.25 -14.15 -9.73
C GLN A 63 -0.04 -12.68 -10.10
N LEU A 64 0.86 -12.41 -11.04
CA LEU A 64 1.07 -11.06 -11.60
C LEU A 64 -0.21 -10.54 -12.25
N SER A 65 -0.87 -11.36 -13.06
CA SER A 65 -2.11 -10.98 -13.75
C SER A 65 -3.23 -10.66 -12.76
N LEU A 66 -3.36 -11.48 -11.71
CA LEU A 66 -4.35 -11.26 -10.65
C LEU A 66 -4.03 -9.98 -9.84
N ALA A 67 -2.76 -9.77 -9.47
CA ALA A 67 -2.32 -8.58 -8.76
C ALA A 67 -2.59 -7.30 -9.57
N VAL A 68 -2.25 -7.31 -10.87
CA VAL A 68 -2.52 -6.20 -11.79
C VAL A 68 -4.01 -5.99 -11.98
N GLY A 69 -4.80 -7.04 -12.17
CA GLY A 69 -6.24 -6.97 -12.33
C GLY A 69 -6.92 -6.30 -11.13
N TRP A 70 -6.55 -6.68 -9.91
CA TRP A 70 -7.09 -6.06 -8.70
C TRP A 70 -6.55 -4.65 -8.46
N TYR A 71 -5.29 -4.38 -8.79
CA TYR A 71 -4.75 -3.04 -8.75
C TYR A 71 -5.55 -2.10 -9.66
N LEU A 72 -5.81 -2.50 -10.90
CA LEU A 72 -6.60 -1.75 -11.87
C LEU A 72 -8.06 -1.60 -11.43
N ALA A 73 -8.65 -2.64 -10.84
CA ALA A 73 -10.03 -2.57 -10.36
C ALA A 73 -10.20 -1.55 -9.24
N ILE A 74 -9.22 -1.41 -8.34
CA ILE A 74 -9.21 -0.33 -7.34
C ILE A 74 -8.95 1.01 -8.03
N TYR A 75 -7.92 1.11 -8.86
CA TYR A 75 -7.51 2.35 -9.54
C TYR A 75 -8.67 3.01 -10.34
N PHE A 76 -9.46 2.19 -11.04
CA PHE A 76 -10.63 2.63 -11.81
C PHE A 76 -11.94 2.68 -11.01
N ASP A 77 -11.88 2.57 -9.67
CA ASP A 77 -13.05 2.58 -8.76
C ASP A 77 -14.16 1.58 -9.14
N LEU A 78 -13.79 0.38 -9.60
CA LEU A 78 -14.78 -0.65 -9.96
C LEU A 78 -15.53 -1.22 -8.74
N PHE A 79 -15.08 -0.89 -7.53
CA PHE A 79 -15.74 -1.25 -6.27
C PHE A 79 -16.62 -0.12 -5.70
N GLY A 80 -16.71 1.01 -6.42
CA GLY A 80 -17.78 2.00 -6.32
C GLY A 80 -17.78 2.87 -5.06
N HIS A 81 -16.88 3.85 -4.97
CA HIS A 81 -17.00 4.97 -4.03
C HIS A 81 -17.92 6.06 -4.59
N HIS A 82 -17.78 6.36 -5.87
CA HIS A 82 -18.49 7.49 -6.49
C HIS A 82 -19.99 7.26 -6.65
N HIS A 83 -20.41 6.03 -6.95
CA HIS A 83 -21.84 5.67 -6.95
C HIS A 83 -22.43 5.55 -5.55
N SER A 84 -21.63 5.23 -4.54
CA SER A 84 -22.09 5.15 -3.15
C SER A 84 -22.30 6.52 -2.52
N SER A 85 -21.55 7.58 -2.85
CA SER A 85 -21.79 8.91 -2.24
C SER A 85 -23.16 9.50 -2.66
N ALA A 86 -23.57 9.31 -3.91
CA ALA A 86 -24.93 9.66 -4.38
C ALA A 86 -26.03 8.71 -3.86
N ASN A 87 -25.66 7.50 -3.43
CA ASN A 87 -26.58 6.52 -2.82
C ASN A 87 -26.54 6.50 -1.29
N VAL A 88 -25.59 7.13 -0.61
CA VAL A 88 -25.59 7.31 0.86
C VAL A 88 -26.62 8.37 1.22
N THR A 89 -26.92 9.29 0.30
CA THR A 89 -28.13 10.11 0.29
C THR A 89 -29.41 9.33 -0.06
N SER A 90 -29.36 7.99 -0.18
CA SER A 90 -30.60 7.20 -0.24
C SER A 90 -31.38 7.39 1.05
N SER A 91 -32.66 7.73 0.88
CA SER A 91 -33.56 8.10 1.97
C SER A 91 -33.48 7.13 3.16
N ALA A 92 -33.46 5.81 2.91
CA ALA A 92 -33.51 4.78 3.95
C ALA A 92 -32.31 4.76 4.93
N ILE A 93 -31.12 5.13 4.48
CA ILE A 93 -29.91 5.07 5.31
C ILE A 93 -29.80 6.31 6.20
N VAL A 94 -30.06 7.49 5.62
CA VAL A 94 -30.15 8.75 6.37
C VAL A 94 -31.35 8.71 7.34
N GLN A 95 -32.43 8.02 6.97
CA GLN A 95 -33.59 7.83 7.86
C GLN A 95 -33.20 7.20 9.21
N LYS A 96 -32.22 6.29 9.29
CA LYS A 96 -31.80 5.72 10.59
C LYS A 96 -31.22 6.77 11.54
N ILE A 97 -30.47 7.73 10.98
CA ILE A 97 -29.91 8.86 11.74
C ILE A 97 -31.02 9.84 12.11
N ILE A 98 -31.88 10.20 11.14
CA ILE A 98 -33.02 11.11 11.38
C ILE A 98 -33.97 10.55 12.44
N ASN A 99 -34.29 9.26 12.36
CA ASN A 99 -35.13 8.53 13.33
C ASN A 99 -34.40 8.24 14.64
N LYS A 100 -33.14 8.64 14.77
CA LYS A 100 -32.33 8.48 15.97
C LYS A 100 -32.24 7.02 16.46
N SER A 101 -32.26 6.07 15.53
CA SER A 101 -32.36 4.63 15.82
C SER A 101 -31.00 3.92 15.93
N ILE A 102 -29.90 4.59 15.59
CA ILE A 102 -28.54 4.05 15.63
C ILE A 102 -27.60 5.00 16.38
N VAL A 103 -26.39 4.54 16.70
CA VAL A 103 -25.33 5.40 17.24
C VAL A 103 -24.69 6.22 16.12
N TYR A 104 -24.62 7.54 16.28
CA TYR A 104 -23.97 8.45 15.33
C TYR A 104 -23.34 9.65 16.03
N GLN A 105 -22.46 10.36 15.32
CA GLN A 105 -21.82 11.56 15.83
C GLN A 105 -22.73 12.78 15.67
N CYS A 106 -22.92 13.53 16.75
CA CYS A 106 -23.75 14.74 16.79
C CYS A 106 -22.92 15.98 17.19
N VAL A 107 -23.53 17.17 17.08
CA VAL A 107 -22.87 18.46 17.35
C VAL A 107 -23.39 19.19 18.60
N ASP A 108 -24.62 18.87 19.03
CA ASP A 108 -25.32 19.53 20.14
C ASP A 108 -25.97 18.52 21.10
N GLN A 109 -26.58 19.03 22.17
CA GLN A 109 -27.31 18.25 23.19
C GLN A 109 -28.61 17.61 22.67
N ILE A 110 -29.20 18.15 21.61
CA ILE A 110 -30.45 17.65 21.02
C ILE A 110 -30.16 16.42 20.12
N GLY A 111 -28.91 16.23 19.71
CA GLY A 111 -28.48 15.15 18.84
C GLY A 111 -28.54 15.51 17.35
N SER A 112 -28.34 16.78 16.99
CA SER A 112 -28.23 17.16 15.57
C SER A 112 -27.03 16.44 14.93
N PRO A 113 -27.21 15.75 13.79
CA PRO A 113 -26.16 14.96 13.18
C PRO A 113 -25.01 15.84 12.68
N LEU A 114 -23.78 15.30 12.71
CA LEU A 114 -22.63 15.95 12.08
C LEU A 114 -22.87 16.10 10.57
N ARG A 115 -22.54 17.27 10.03
CA ARG A 115 -22.68 17.59 8.61
C ARG A 115 -21.39 18.09 7.98
N CYS A 116 -21.26 17.88 6.66
CA CYS A 116 -20.08 18.24 5.90
C CYS A 116 -20.19 19.68 5.38
N PRO A 117 -19.28 20.59 5.76
CA PRO A 117 -19.33 21.98 5.28
C PRO A 117 -18.91 22.13 3.81
N ILE A 118 -18.40 21.06 3.17
CA ILE A 118 -17.89 21.07 1.78
C ILE A 118 -18.86 20.38 0.82
N CYS A 119 -19.65 19.40 1.30
CA CYS A 119 -20.57 18.61 0.49
C CYS A 119 -22.01 19.04 0.73
N ASP A 120 -22.33 20.31 0.48
CA ASP A 120 -23.70 20.85 0.56
C ASP A 120 -24.48 20.41 1.82
N ASP A 121 -23.81 20.47 2.98
CA ASP A 121 -24.39 20.14 4.29
C ASP A 121 -24.90 18.69 4.43
N GLN A 122 -24.37 17.75 3.64
CA GLN A 122 -24.67 16.33 3.77
C GLN A 122 -24.32 15.78 5.16
N ILE A 123 -25.19 14.94 5.72
CA ILE A 123 -24.93 14.21 6.97
C ILE A 123 -23.69 13.33 6.79
N VAL A 124 -22.79 13.37 7.77
CA VAL A 124 -21.57 12.58 7.82
C VAL A 124 -21.80 11.42 8.78
N PRO A 125 -21.95 10.18 8.27
CA PRO A 125 -22.09 9.00 9.11
C PRO A 125 -20.87 8.80 10.02
N VAL A 126 -21.04 8.00 11.07
CA VAL A 126 -19.91 7.63 11.91
C VAL A 126 -18.86 6.87 11.09
N ARG A 127 -17.58 7.17 11.34
CA ARG A 127 -16.43 6.70 10.54
C ARG A 127 -16.44 7.13 9.06
N ALA A 128 -17.25 8.12 8.68
CA ALA A 128 -17.15 8.77 7.38
C ALA A 128 -16.30 10.04 7.44
N ARG A 129 -15.73 10.45 6.31
CA ARG A 129 -14.96 11.70 6.18
C ARG A 129 -15.01 12.25 4.76
N HIS A 130 -15.00 13.57 4.63
CA HIS A 130 -14.72 14.23 3.35
C HIS A 130 -13.26 14.04 2.95
N CYS A 131 -13.03 13.38 1.81
CA CYS A 131 -11.71 13.33 1.19
C CYS A 131 -11.52 14.55 0.29
N LEU A 132 -10.58 15.41 0.64
CA LEU A 132 -10.25 16.62 -0.14
C LEU A 132 -9.69 16.30 -1.53
N ASP A 133 -9.04 15.14 -1.71
CA ASP A 133 -8.46 14.74 -2.99
C ASP A 133 -9.54 14.20 -3.95
N CYS A 134 -10.52 13.44 -3.43
CA CYS A 134 -11.65 12.92 -4.22
C CYS A 134 -12.84 13.90 -4.29
N GLY A 135 -12.93 14.88 -3.39
CA GLY A 135 -14.01 15.87 -3.32
C GLY A 135 -15.35 15.33 -2.79
N ILE A 136 -15.36 14.18 -2.11
CA ILE A 136 -16.59 13.51 -1.64
C ILE A 136 -16.48 13.02 -0.19
N CYS A 137 -17.63 12.87 0.47
CA CYS A 137 -17.73 12.16 1.74
C CYS A 137 -17.66 10.64 1.50
N VAL A 138 -16.70 9.98 2.13
CA VAL A 138 -16.47 8.54 2.02
C VAL A 138 -16.90 7.84 3.31
N PRO A 139 -17.93 6.98 3.28
CA PRO A 139 -18.30 6.14 4.43
C PRO A 139 -17.22 5.13 4.75
N GLY A 140 -16.97 4.87 6.04
CA GLY A 140 -15.91 3.95 6.48
C GLY A 140 -14.52 4.34 5.99
N PHE A 141 -14.26 5.63 5.83
CA PHE A 141 -13.01 6.16 5.30
C PHE A 141 -11.83 5.69 6.15
N ASP A 142 -10.84 5.10 5.48
CA ASP A 142 -9.55 4.79 6.06
C ASP A 142 -8.52 5.84 5.61
N HIS A 143 -8.17 5.85 4.33
CA HIS A 143 -7.22 6.83 3.81
C HIS A 143 -7.38 7.06 2.31
N HIS A 144 -6.85 8.18 1.81
CA HIS A 144 -6.63 8.36 0.38
C HIS A 144 -5.28 7.74 0.00
N CYS A 145 -5.29 6.69 -0.82
CA CYS A 145 -4.06 5.99 -1.17
C CYS A 145 -3.50 6.54 -2.49
N VAL A 146 -2.34 7.20 -2.39
CA VAL A 146 -1.62 7.75 -3.54
C VAL A 146 -1.22 6.69 -4.58
N TRP A 147 -1.02 5.44 -4.13
CA TRP A 147 -0.64 4.31 -4.99
C TRP A 147 -1.76 3.86 -5.91
N PHE A 148 -3.01 4.06 -5.51
CA PHE A 148 -4.20 3.73 -6.30
C PHE A 148 -4.90 4.98 -6.83
N ALA A 149 -4.48 6.17 -6.43
CA ALA A 149 -5.17 7.44 -6.67
C ALA A 149 -6.65 7.43 -6.19
N GLN A 150 -6.95 6.62 -5.17
CA GLN A 150 -8.33 6.34 -4.72
C GLN A 150 -8.44 6.28 -3.20
N CYS A 151 -9.65 6.50 -2.71
CA CYS A 151 -9.98 6.29 -1.31
C CYS A 151 -10.07 4.79 -0.98
N ILE A 152 -9.46 4.44 0.15
CA ILE A 152 -9.61 3.14 0.79
C ILE A 152 -10.68 3.29 1.88
N SER A 153 -11.72 2.46 1.79
CA SER A 153 -12.83 2.41 2.73
C SER A 153 -13.04 1.00 3.25
N ILE A 154 -13.26 0.87 4.55
CA ILE A 154 -13.59 -0.38 5.23
C ILE A 154 -14.81 -1.06 4.59
N THR A 155 -15.76 -0.28 4.06
CA THR A 155 -17.03 -0.83 3.54
C THR A 155 -16.96 -1.31 2.10
N SER A 156 -15.88 -1.02 1.37
CA SER A 156 -15.81 -1.32 -0.07
C SER A 156 -14.40 -1.72 -0.54
N THR A 157 -13.40 -0.86 -0.42
CA THR A 157 -12.08 -1.07 -1.04
C THR A 157 -11.00 -1.61 -0.11
N LEU A 158 -11.20 -1.64 1.22
CA LEU A 158 -10.18 -2.15 2.15
C LEU A 158 -9.88 -3.64 1.92
N LYS A 159 -10.91 -4.44 1.62
CA LYS A 159 -10.75 -5.86 1.30
C LYS A 159 -9.91 -6.10 0.03
N PRO A 160 -10.28 -5.55 -1.14
CA PRO A 160 -9.43 -5.70 -2.34
C PRO A 160 -8.06 -5.05 -2.16
N PHE A 161 -7.94 -3.96 -1.38
CA PHE A 161 -6.65 -3.38 -1.03
C PHE A 161 -5.74 -4.39 -0.30
N ILE A 162 -6.23 -5.06 0.75
CA ILE A 162 -5.48 -6.13 1.44
C ILE A 162 -5.08 -7.25 0.47
N GLN A 163 -6.00 -7.66 -0.41
CA GLN A 163 -5.71 -8.71 -1.41
C GLN A 163 -4.59 -8.29 -2.37
N VAL A 164 -4.60 -7.05 -2.88
CA VAL A 164 -3.52 -6.50 -3.72
C VAL A 164 -2.21 -6.45 -2.96
N LEU A 165 -2.20 -6.06 -1.68
CA LEU A 165 -0.97 -6.04 -0.88
C LEU A 165 -0.38 -7.45 -0.71
N VAL A 166 -1.21 -8.45 -0.39
CA VAL A 166 -0.75 -9.84 -0.22
C VAL A 166 -0.26 -10.41 -1.56
N LEU A 167 -1.04 -10.26 -2.63
CA LEU A 167 -0.68 -10.73 -3.97
C LEU A 167 0.56 -10.02 -4.51
N GLY A 168 0.66 -8.71 -4.32
CA GLY A 168 1.81 -7.89 -4.72
C GLY A 168 3.08 -8.29 -3.97
N ALA A 169 3.03 -8.42 -2.64
CA ALA A 169 4.17 -8.87 -1.83
C ALA A 169 4.70 -10.23 -2.31
N THR A 170 3.78 -11.18 -2.44
CA THR A 170 4.13 -12.53 -2.89
C THR A 170 4.64 -12.55 -4.34
N THR A 171 4.15 -11.67 -5.23
CA THR A 171 4.62 -11.57 -6.63
C THR A 171 6.04 -11.01 -6.66
N ILE A 172 6.31 -9.97 -5.86
CA ILE A 172 7.64 -9.37 -5.75
C ILE A 172 8.62 -10.40 -5.19
N VAL A 173 8.26 -11.13 -4.14
CA VAL A 173 9.11 -12.19 -3.58
C VAL A 173 9.38 -13.29 -4.61
N ALA A 174 8.34 -13.76 -5.32
CA ALA A 174 8.49 -14.77 -6.35
C ALA A 174 9.39 -14.31 -7.51
N GLY A 175 9.28 -13.05 -7.94
CA GLY A 175 10.07 -12.50 -9.05
C GLY A 175 11.50 -12.10 -8.67
N ALA A 176 11.66 -11.37 -7.57
CA ALA A 176 12.95 -10.85 -7.12
C ALA A 176 13.80 -11.91 -6.40
N GLY A 177 13.17 -12.91 -5.77
CA GLY A 177 13.86 -13.94 -4.96
C GLY A 177 15.02 -14.63 -5.69
N PRO A 178 14.80 -15.22 -6.89
CA PRO A 178 15.87 -15.87 -7.65
C PRO A 178 16.97 -14.91 -8.13
N ILE A 179 16.63 -13.64 -8.36
CA ILE A 179 17.54 -12.61 -8.91
C ILE A 179 18.41 -11.99 -7.79
N TYR A 180 17.87 -11.89 -6.58
CA TYR A 180 18.51 -11.26 -5.44
C TYR A 180 19.93 -11.76 -5.14
N PRO A 181 20.23 -13.08 -5.07
CA PRO A 181 21.60 -13.55 -4.82
C PRO A 181 22.57 -13.17 -5.94
N ILE A 182 22.13 -13.17 -7.20
CA ILE A 182 22.93 -12.75 -8.37
C ILE A 182 23.30 -11.28 -8.23
N VAL A 183 22.31 -10.42 -7.94
CA VAL A 183 22.55 -8.98 -7.75
C VAL A 183 23.48 -8.71 -6.58
N VAL A 184 23.38 -9.44 -5.47
CA VAL A 184 24.31 -9.31 -4.34
C VAL A 184 25.74 -9.67 -4.76
N GLN A 185 25.93 -10.71 -5.58
CA GLN A 185 27.24 -11.07 -6.12
C GLN A 185 27.78 -9.96 -7.04
N HIS A 186 26.95 -9.45 -7.95
CA HIS A 186 27.32 -8.33 -8.84
C HIS A 186 27.71 -7.08 -8.07
N VAL A 187 26.95 -6.71 -7.03
CA VAL A 187 27.28 -5.57 -6.16
C VAL A 187 28.63 -5.80 -5.48
N LYS A 188 28.87 -6.99 -4.91
CA LYS A 188 30.17 -7.32 -4.28
C LYS A 188 31.33 -7.21 -5.27
N GLN A 189 31.13 -7.68 -6.51
CA GLN A 189 32.14 -7.61 -7.56
C GLN A 189 32.42 -6.15 -7.97
N VAL A 190 31.37 -5.38 -8.26
CA VAL A 190 31.51 -3.96 -8.63
C VAL A 190 32.16 -3.17 -7.50
N VAL A 191 31.77 -3.39 -6.24
CA VAL A 191 32.41 -2.76 -5.07
C VAL A 191 33.90 -3.14 -5.00
N ARG A 192 34.26 -4.40 -5.20
CA ARG A 192 35.67 -4.81 -5.19
C ARG A 192 36.49 -4.08 -6.25
N LEU A 193 35.96 -3.95 -7.48
CA LEU A 193 36.65 -3.31 -8.60
C LEU A 193 36.68 -1.78 -8.45
N THR A 194 35.59 -1.18 -7.97
CA THR A 194 35.45 0.28 -7.80
C THR A 194 36.46 0.85 -6.80
N TRP A 195 36.85 0.04 -5.81
CA TRP A 195 37.83 0.40 -4.78
C TRP A 195 39.20 -0.31 -4.96
N SER A 196 39.43 -1.00 -6.08
CA SER A 196 40.71 -1.66 -6.31
C SER A 196 41.83 -0.63 -6.51
N ALA A 197 43.06 -1.01 -6.13
CA ALA A 197 44.23 -0.15 -6.26
C ALA A 197 45.13 -0.44 -7.48
N GLN A 198 44.73 -1.41 -8.30
CA GLN A 198 45.44 -1.86 -9.51
C GLN A 198 44.72 -1.39 -10.78
N SER A 199 45.24 -1.75 -11.96
CA SER A 199 44.86 -1.27 -13.31
C SER A 199 43.36 -1.08 -13.60
N SER A 200 42.47 -1.82 -12.95
CA SER A 200 41.02 -1.65 -13.01
C SER A 200 40.47 -0.42 -12.27
N GLY A 201 41.07 -0.03 -11.15
CA GLY A 201 40.64 1.12 -10.33
C GLY A 201 41.19 2.47 -10.81
N ASP A 202 42.20 2.47 -11.69
CA ASP A 202 42.89 3.69 -12.14
C ASP A 202 41.97 4.61 -12.96
N THR A 203 41.08 4.05 -13.79
CA THR A 203 40.08 4.82 -14.53
C THR A 203 39.17 5.60 -13.58
N LEU A 204 38.58 4.93 -12.59
CA LEU A 204 37.68 5.56 -11.61
C LEU A 204 38.39 6.55 -10.71
N ARG A 205 39.67 6.32 -10.37
CA ARG A 205 40.48 7.29 -9.64
C ARG A 205 40.67 8.59 -10.43
N ARG A 206 41.05 8.45 -11.70
CA ARG A 206 41.28 9.59 -12.60
C ARG A 206 40.03 10.40 -12.87
N ILE A 207 38.85 9.79 -12.97
CA ILE A 207 37.61 10.51 -13.33
C ILE A 207 36.75 10.91 -12.12
N TRP A 208 36.92 10.23 -10.98
CA TRP A 208 36.04 10.41 -9.80
C TRP A 208 36.79 10.58 -8.48
N TRP A 209 37.59 9.58 -8.05
CA TRP A 209 38.11 9.60 -6.68
C TRP A 209 39.11 10.73 -6.43
N ASP A 210 39.99 11.05 -7.38
CA ASP A 210 40.99 12.12 -7.23
C ASP A 210 40.43 13.50 -7.62
N ARG A 211 39.17 13.56 -8.05
CA ARG A 211 38.54 14.78 -8.54
C ARG A 211 37.72 15.46 -7.47
N TRP A 212 37.88 16.78 -7.38
CA TRP A 212 37.19 17.60 -6.38
C TRP A 212 35.65 17.56 -6.56
N TRP A 213 35.15 17.46 -7.80
CA TRP A 213 33.69 17.40 -8.04
C TRP A 213 33.05 16.12 -7.50
N GLY A 214 33.83 15.05 -7.27
CA GLY A 214 33.35 13.87 -6.56
C GLY A 214 32.89 14.19 -5.12
N TRP A 215 33.26 15.36 -4.58
CA TRP A 215 32.82 15.86 -3.28
C TRP A 215 31.68 16.89 -3.34
N ALA A 216 31.19 17.27 -4.52
CA ALA A 216 30.22 18.36 -4.67
C ALA A 216 28.91 18.14 -3.89
N GLY A 217 28.49 16.88 -3.70
CA GLY A 217 27.31 16.50 -2.90
C GLY A 217 27.64 15.90 -1.52
N GLY A 218 28.85 16.09 -1.02
CA GLY A 218 29.31 15.53 0.25
C GLY A 218 29.60 14.02 0.23
N PRO A 219 29.77 13.39 1.41
CA PRO A 219 30.18 11.99 1.51
C PRO A 219 29.23 11.03 0.79
N VAL A 220 27.92 11.13 1.01
CA VAL A 220 26.92 10.22 0.41
C VAL A 220 27.00 10.23 -1.12
N TYR A 221 27.05 11.42 -1.71
CA TYR A 221 27.18 11.59 -3.16
C TYR A 221 28.46 10.96 -3.70
N ARG A 222 29.59 11.17 -3.02
CA ARG A 222 30.89 10.64 -3.42
C ARG A 222 30.86 9.12 -3.54
N TYR A 223 30.34 8.43 -2.53
CA TYR A 223 30.30 6.98 -2.50
C TYR A 223 29.24 6.41 -3.46
N MET A 224 28.06 7.01 -3.54
CA MET A 224 27.02 6.59 -4.48
C MET A 224 27.44 6.79 -5.94
N GLY A 225 28.02 7.95 -6.27
CA GLY A 225 28.51 8.25 -7.61
C GLY A 225 29.64 7.31 -8.02
N GLY A 226 30.56 6.99 -7.10
CA GLY A 226 31.61 6.00 -7.35
C GLY A 226 31.06 4.61 -7.69
N LEU A 227 30.05 4.15 -6.95
CA LEU A 227 29.38 2.87 -7.23
C LEU A 227 28.63 2.90 -8.56
N CYS A 228 27.90 3.98 -8.87
CA CYS A 228 27.21 4.14 -10.15
C CYS A 228 28.20 4.13 -11.33
N LEU A 229 29.31 4.86 -11.23
CA LEU A 229 30.37 4.84 -12.22
C LEU A 229 31.02 3.45 -12.33
N GLY A 230 31.18 2.73 -11.22
CA GLY A 230 31.63 1.34 -11.23
C GLY A 230 30.75 0.41 -12.06
N TYR A 231 29.42 0.61 -12.04
CA TYR A 231 28.51 -0.11 -12.93
C TYR A 231 28.57 0.40 -14.38
N LEU A 232 28.65 1.72 -14.60
CA LEU A 232 28.68 2.29 -15.95
C LEU A 232 29.96 1.94 -16.72
N TYR A 233 31.09 1.91 -16.02
CA TYR A 233 32.41 1.58 -16.55
C TYR A 233 32.82 0.12 -16.26
N TYR A 234 31.86 -0.74 -15.92
CA TYR A 234 32.14 -2.12 -15.49
C TYR A 234 33.02 -2.88 -16.51
N HIS A 235 32.74 -2.76 -17.81
CA HIS A 235 33.54 -3.43 -18.85
C HIS A 235 34.98 -2.93 -18.95
N GLU A 236 35.26 -1.68 -18.58
CA GLU A 236 36.62 -1.13 -18.60
C GLU A 236 37.42 -1.53 -17.36
N ILE A 237 36.74 -1.71 -16.23
CA ILE A 237 37.37 -2.06 -14.95
C ILE A 237 37.36 -3.57 -14.68
N SER A 238 36.56 -4.35 -15.40
CA SER A 238 36.66 -5.81 -15.35
C SER A 238 37.92 -6.24 -16.10
N PRO A 239 38.79 -7.07 -15.50
CA PRO A 239 39.90 -7.64 -16.25
C PRO A 239 39.32 -8.37 -17.47
N GLN A 240 39.68 -7.96 -18.68
CA GLN A 240 39.48 -8.82 -19.84
C GLN A 240 40.27 -10.08 -19.57
N ASP A 241 39.63 -11.26 -19.64
CA ASP A 241 40.36 -12.52 -19.67
C ASP A 241 41.37 -12.42 -20.81
N ALA A 242 42.65 -12.29 -20.46
CA ALA A 242 43.75 -12.51 -21.37
C ALA A 242 43.75 -14.01 -21.70
N SER A 243 42.85 -14.43 -22.59
CA SER A 243 42.96 -15.74 -23.21
C SER A 243 44.27 -15.72 -24.02
N PRO A 244 45.25 -16.60 -23.76
CA PRO A 244 46.39 -16.74 -24.64
C PRO A 244 45.85 -17.23 -25.97
N SER A 245 45.96 -16.39 -27.00
CA SER A 245 45.72 -16.78 -28.39
C SER A 245 46.83 -17.72 -28.82
N THR A 246 46.67 -19.01 -28.52
CA THR A 246 47.39 -20.06 -29.24
C THR A 246 46.67 -20.24 -30.58
N PRO A 247 47.30 -20.01 -31.75
CA PRO A 247 46.67 -20.28 -33.03
C PRO A 247 46.75 -21.79 -33.29
N ALA A 248 45.78 -22.54 -32.79
CA ALA A 248 45.57 -23.93 -33.20
C ALA A 248 44.23 -24.00 -33.95
N ALA A 249 44.31 -24.31 -35.24
CA ALA A 249 43.18 -24.59 -36.10
C ALA A 249 42.39 -25.77 -35.53
N ASP A 250 41.14 -25.54 -35.12
CA ASP A 250 40.16 -26.59 -34.89
C ASP A 250 38.88 -26.22 -35.66
N ASP A 251 38.66 -26.91 -36.79
CA ASP A 251 37.46 -26.88 -37.62
C ASP A 251 36.29 -27.52 -36.84
N ARG A 252 35.73 -26.77 -35.89
CA ARG A 252 34.49 -27.16 -35.20
C ARG A 252 33.37 -26.21 -35.61
N PRO A 253 32.18 -26.72 -36.00
CA PRO A 253 31.10 -25.86 -36.47
C PRO A 253 30.70 -24.89 -35.36
N LYS A 254 30.75 -23.59 -35.68
CA LYS A 254 30.38 -22.47 -34.82
C LYS A 254 28.97 -22.71 -34.27
N THR A 255 28.87 -23.22 -33.05
CA THR A 255 27.64 -23.14 -32.28
C THR A 255 27.35 -21.66 -32.06
N SER A 256 26.17 -21.21 -32.50
CA SER A 256 25.70 -19.83 -32.37
C SER A 256 25.99 -19.28 -30.96
N PRO A 257 26.42 -18.02 -30.81
CA PRO A 257 26.70 -17.47 -29.49
C PRO A 257 25.42 -17.54 -28.67
N LYS A 258 25.46 -18.29 -27.55
CA LYS A 258 24.46 -18.21 -26.49
C LYS A 258 24.32 -16.73 -26.17
N GLY A 259 23.18 -16.12 -26.49
CA GLY A 259 22.96 -14.71 -26.22
C GLY A 259 23.20 -14.44 -24.75
N SER A 260 24.13 -13.54 -24.43
CA SER A 260 24.44 -13.15 -23.06
C SER A 260 23.18 -12.59 -22.40
N SER A 261 22.82 -13.15 -21.25
CA SER A 261 21.70 -12.65 -20.45
C SER A 261 22.15 -11.42 -19.69
N VAL A 262 21.25 -10.45 -19.48
CA VAL A 262 21.49 -9.27 -18.62
C VAL A 262 21.83 -9.63 -17.17
N LEU A 263 21.63 -10.90 -16.79
CA LEU A 263 21.95 -11.46 -15.47
C LEU A 263 23.35 -12.08 -15.40
N ASP A 264 24.05 -12.22 -16.52
CA ASP A 264 25.38 -12.84 -16.54
C ASP A 264 26.47 -11.82 -16.16
N GLU A 265 26.16 -10.52 -16.24
CA GLU A 265 27.08 -9.42 -15.90
C GLU A 265 26.41 -8.35 -15.01
N PRO A 266 27.18 -7.62 -14.20
CA PRO A 266 26.69 -6.49 -13.41
C PRO A 266 26.02 -5.39 -14.26
N SER A 267 24.70 -5.28 -14.10
CA SER A 267 23.89 -4.26 -14.76
C SER A 267 23.23 -3.30 -13.77
N LEU A 268 23.41 -1.99 -14.00
CA LEU A 268 22.80 -0.94 -13.18
C LEU A 268 21.26 -0.99 -13.23
N SER A 269 20.69 -1.33 -14.39
CA SER A 269 19.23 -1.39 -14.54
C SER A 269 18.61 -2.51 -13.71
N VAL A 270 19.25 -3.68 -13.66
CA VAL A 270 18.84 -4.81 -12.82
C VAL A 270 18.91 -4.42 -11.34
N LEU A 271 20.00 -3.76 -10.91
CA LEU A 271 20.14 -3.26 -9.54
C LEU A 271 19.01 -2.28 -9.20
N MET A 272 18.73 -1.31 -10.06
CA MET A 272 17.67 -0.32 -9.83
C MET A 272 16.28 -0.95 -9.77
N ILE A 273 15.98 -1.93 -10.62
CA ILE A 273 14.69 -2.66 -10.60
C ILE A 273 14.55 -3.42 -9.27
N ILE A 274 15.59 -4.13 -8.83
CA ILE A 274 15.55 -4.89 -7.57
C ILE A 274 15.45 -3.96 -6.36
N LEU A 275 16.21 -2.86 -6.31
CA LEU A 275 16.09 -1.85 -5.24
C LEU A 275 14.68 -1.25 -5.17
N ALA A 276 14.09 -0.90 -6.32
CA ALA A 276 12.74 -0.36 -6.38
C ALA A 276 11.70 -1.40 -5.94
N ALA A 277 11.84 -2.67 -6.35
CA ALA A 277 10.97 -3.77 -5.92
C ALA A 277 11.08 -4.02 -4.40
N THR A 278 12.30 -3.99 -3.85
CA THR A 278 12.52 -4.09 -2.40
C THR A 278 11.89 -2.93 -1.64
N MET A 279 12.03 -1.68 -2.13
CA MET A 279 11.36 -0.52 -1.52
C MET A 279 9.84 -0.69 -1.48
N VAL A 280 9.24 -1.11 -2.59
CA VAL A 280 7.79 -1.35 -2.66
C VAL A 280 7.37 -2.49 -1.73
N LEU A 281 8.14 -3.57 -1.67
CA LEU A 281 7.88 -4.67 -0.73
C LEU A 281 7.87 -4.18 0.72
N LEU A 282 8.84 -3.33 1.12
CA LEU A 282 8.88 -2.75 2.47
C LEU A 282 7.66 -1.86 2.76
N VAL A 283 7.24 -1.05 1.78
CA VAL A 283 6.02 -0.23 1.90
C VAL A 283 4.79 -1.12 2.06
N ILE A 284 4.67 -2.19 1.26
CA ILE A 284 3.56 -3.15 1.36
C ILE A 284 3.54 -3.81 2.74
N LEU A 285 4.68 -4.28 3.26
CA LEU A 285 4.78 -4.92 4.58
C LEU A 285 4.41 -3.94 5.70
N ALA A 286 4.83 -2.67 5.59
CA ALA A 286 4.42 -1.64 6.54
C ALA A 286 2.91 -1.40 6.50
N MET A 287 2.31 -1.29 5.30
CA MET A 287 0.85 -1.14 5.15
C MET A 287 0.08 -2.34 5.69
N LEU A 288 0.51 -3.57 5.40
CA LEU A 288 -0.09 -4.79 5.95
C LEU A 288 -0.03 -4.81 7.47
N THR A 289 1.10 -4.41 8.05
CA THR A 289 1.27 -4.34 9.51
C THR A 289 0.35 -3.28 10.12
N ILE A 290 0.22 -2.11 9.49
CA ILE A 290 -0.71 -1.06 9.90
C ILE A 290 -2.16 -1.56 9.85
N VAL A 291 -2.57 -2.19 8.75
CA VAL A 291 -3.93 -2.73 8.60
C VAL A 291 -4.20 -3.84 9.61
N PHE A 292 -3.26 -4.77 9.78
CA PHE A 292 -3.37 -5.85 10.74
C PHE A 292 -3.50 -5.33 12.17
N LYS A 293 -2.61 -4.42 12.58
CA LYS A 293 -2.65 -3.84 13.92
C LYS A 293 -3.92 -3.02 14.14
N ASN A 294 -4.27 -2.13 13.23
CA ASN A 294 -5.34 -1.16 13.48
C ASN A 294 -6.72 -1.75 13.22
N ASN A 295 -6.95 -2.25 12.00
CA ASN A 295 -8.26 -2.69 11.57
C ASN A 295 -8.59 -4.10 12.09
N ILE A 296 -7.62 -5.02 12.04
CA ILE A 296 -7.87 -6.42 12.43
C ILE A 296 -7.79 -6.58 13.96
N LEU A 297 -6.66 -6.25 14.58
CA LEU A 297 -6.48 -6.49 16.03
C LEU A 297 -7.32 -5.57 16.92
N ASN A 298 -7.54 -4.31 16.52
CA ASN A 298 -8.18 -3.29 17.37
C ASN A 298 -9.51 -2.74 16.80
N GLY A 299 -9.95 -3.16 15.61
CA GLY A 299 -11.21 -2.67 15.00
C GLY A 299 -11.21 -1.17 14.62
N LEU A 300 -10.07 -0.50 14.70
CA LEU A 300 -9.93 0.95 14.57
C LEU A 300 -9.80 1.37 13.11
N SER A 301 -10.52 2.44 12.74
CA SER A 301 -10.28 3.20 11.51
C SER A 301 -9.16 4.22 11.72
N THR A 302 -8.56 4.65 10.62
CA THR A 302 -7.61 5.78 10.64
C THR A 302 -8.20 7.06 11.25
N ILE A 303 -9.52 7.27 11.13
CA ILE A 303 -10.19 8.44 11.73
C ILE A 303 -10.06 8.43 13.25
N GLU A 304 -10.36 7.31 13.89
CA GLU A 304 -10.31 7.16 15.34
C GLU A 304 -8.87 7.30 15.84
N ILE A 305 -7.91 6.73 15.10
CA ILE A 305 -6.49 6.82 15.41
C ILE A 305 -6.01 8.27 15.34
N GLU A 306 -6.40 9.01 14.30
CA GLU A 306 -6.01 10.41 14.14
C GLU A 306 -6.61 11.29 15.24
N ARG A 307 -7.88 11.08 15.58
CA ARG A 307 -8.55 11.78 16.68
C ARG A 307 -7.85 11.50 18.01
N ALA A 308 -7.53 10.24 18.30
CA ALA A 308 -6.78 9.84 19.49
C ALA A 308 -5.38 10.48 19.54
N ARG A 309 -4.64 10.50 18.42
CA ARG A 309 -3.31 11.11 18.34
C ARG A 309 -3.37 12.63 18.55
N ARG A 310 -4.35 13.32 17.97
CA ARG A 310 -4.54 14.77 18.15
C ARG A 310 -4.83 15.10 19.61
N SER A 311 -5.74 14.37 20.24
CA SER A 311 -6.06 14.53 21.66
C SER A 311 -4.85 14.33 22.58
N ARG A 312 -3.96 13.38 22.28
CA ARG A 312 -2.72 13.18 23.05
C ARG A 312 -1.71 14.32 22.87
N ARG A 313 -1.66 14.96 21.71
CA ARG A 313 -0.73 16.07 21.42
C ARG A 313 -1.19 17.39 22.03
N SER A 314 -2.50 17.61 22.10
CA SER A 314 -3.08 18.84 22.64
C SER A 314 -4.17 18.51 23.67
N PRO A 315 -3.79 18.17 24.92
CA PRO A 315 -4.76 17.78 25.95
C PRO A 315 -5.80 18.87 26.26
N GLY A 316 -5.40 20.15 26.19
CA GLY A 316 -6.29 21.30 26.39
C GLY A 316 -7.33 21.52 25.29
N ASP A 317 -7.20 20.85 24.14
CA ASP A 317 -8.15 20.88 23.01
C ASP A 317 -8.65 19.45 22.69
N ALA A 318 -8.55 18.54 23.67
CA ALA A 318 -9.07 17.17 23.58
C ALA A 318 -10.60 17.18 23.61
N ARG A 319 -11.20 17.65 22.52
CA ARG A 319 -12.65 17.68 22.34
C ARG A 319 -13.19 16.26 22.41
N LEU A 320 -13.89 15.98 23.50
CA LEU A 320 -14.72 14.79 23.63
C LEU A 320 -15.68 14.73 22.43
N ILE A 321 -15.94 13.53 21.96
CA ILE A 321 -16.86 13.31 20.84
C ILE A 321 -18.25 13.18 21.41
N LYS A 322 -19.19 14.01 20.94
CA LYS A 322 -20.62 13.86 21.22
C LYS A 322 -21.18 12.73 20.34
N LEU A 323 -21.74 11.71 20.99
CA LEU A 323 -22.41 10.59 20.32
C LEU A 323 -23.87 10.52 20.76
N TRP A 324 -24.78 10.37 19.81
CA TRP A 324 -26.15 9.98 20.11
C TRP A 324 -26.20 8.48 20.40
N VAL A 325 -26.87 8.09 21.48
CA VAL A 325 -27.08 6.69 21.88
C VAL A 325 -28.59 6.41 21.91
N PRO A 326 -29.10 5.46 21.12
CA PRO A 326 -30.51 5.12 21.10
C PRO A 326 -30.94 4.45 22.43
N PRO A 327 -32.23 4.56 22.80
CA PRO A 327 -32.74 3.99 24.04
C PRO A 327 -32.57 2.45 24.08
N SER A 328 -32.60 1.89 25.28
CA SER A 328 -32.62 0.42 25.44
C SER A 328 -34.05 -0.08 25.28
N ALA A 329 -34.27 -1.10 24.46
CA ALA A 329 -35.59 -1.72 24.32
C ALA A 329 -36.13 -2.33 25.63
N SER A 330 -35.24 -2.61 26.59
CA SER A 330 -35.52 -3.34 27.84
C SER A 330 -35.51 -2.47 29.11
N ALA A 331 -35.09 -1.20 29.03
CA ALA A 331 -35.12 -0.28 30.16
C ALA A 331 -36.08 0.84 29.81
N GLY A 332 -37.19 0.99 30.54
CA GLY A 332 -38.27 1.96 30.30
C GLY A 332 -37.88 3.45 30.36
N GLN A 333 -36.64 3.83 30.02
CA GLN A 333 -36.25 5.20 29.71
C GLN A 333 -36.74 5.55 28.28
N PRO A 334 -37.68 6.50 28.14
CA PRO A 334 -38.42 6.69 26.89
C PRO A 334 -37.63 7.42 25.79
N THR A 335 -36.40 7.87 26.04
CA THR A 335 -35.66 8.73 25.10
C THR A 335 -34.17 8.37 25.05
N GLY A 336 -33.59 8.42 23.84
CA GLY A 336 -32.13 8.33 23.66
C GLY A 336 -31.42 9.56 24.22
N LYS A 337 -30.10 9.49 24.35
CA LYS A 337 -29.30 10.57 24.94
C LYS A 337 -28.02 10.84 24.17
N VAL A 338 -27.50 12.06 24.30
CA VAL A 338 -26.16 12.42 23.84
C VAL A 338 -25.17 12.14 24.97
N VAL A 339 -24.04 11.51 24.65
CA VAL A 339 -22.97 11.23 25.61
C VAL A 339 -21.64 11.76 25.08
N LEU A 340 -20.72 12.08 25.98
CA LEU A 340 -19.36 12.48 25.66
C LEU A 340 -18.43 11.28 25.77
N VAL A 341 -17.68 10.99 24.70
CA VAL A 341 -16.69 9.91 24.70
C VAL A 341 -15.28 10.42 24.38
N PRO A 342 -14.24 9.83 24.98
CA PRO A 342 -12.86 10.08 24.58
C PRO A 342 -12.63 9.73 23.10
N PRO A 343 -11.83 10.52 22.37
CA PRO A 343 -11.65 10.34 20.92
C PRO A 343 -10.94 9.05 20.50
N GLY A 344 -10.29 8.36 21.43
CA GLY A 344 -9.60 7.08 21.18
C GLY A 344 -10.33 5.86 21.70
N LEU A 345 -11.59 5.99 22.12
CA LEU A 345 -12.37 4.86 22.62
C LEU A 345 -12.77 3.93 21.47
N PRO A 346 -12.35 2.64 21.46
CA PRO A 346 -12.55 1.73 20.33
C PRO A 346 -13.95 1.10 20.35
N ILE A 347 -15.01 1.90 20.27
CA ILE A 347 -16.41 1.45 20.42
C ILE A 347 -16.87 0.47 19.32
N PHE A 348 -16.16 0.43 18.19
CA PHE A 348 -16.44 -0.48 17.07
C PHE A 348 -15.53 -1.71 17.04
N ASP A 349 -14.73 -1.94 18.08
CA ASP A 349 -13.92 -3.15 18.20
C ASP A 349 -14.80 -4.35 18.59
N LEU A 350 -14.85 -5.36 17.70
CA LEU A 350 -15.61 -6.59 17.89
C LEU A 350 -14.72 -7.77 18.36
N ARG A 351 -13.43 -7.54 18.63
CA ARG A 351 -12.35 -8.54 18.80
C ARG A 351 -11.76 -9.00 17.46
N PRO A 352 -10.50 -9.50 17.46
CA PRO A 352 -9.74 -9.73 16.23
C PRO A 352 -10.40 -10.61 15.16
N SER A 353 -11.04 -11.71 15.56
CA SER A 353 -11.67 -12.64 14.62
C SER A 353 -12.90 -12.02 13.94
N LEU A 354 -13.72 -11.29 14.69
CA LEU A 354 -14.92 -10.63 14.16
C LEU A 354 -14.55 -9.40 13.33
N ASN A 355 -13.53 -8.63 13.73
CA ASN A 355 -13.00 -7.54 12.91
C ASN A 355 -12.47 -8.06 11.56
N PHE A 356 -11.74 -9.18 11.58
CA PHE A 356 -11.28 -9.83 10.35
C PHE A 356 -12.46 -10.27 9.46
N GLN A 357 -13.46 -10.93 10.03
CA GLN A 357 -14.65 -11.37 9.30
C GLN A 357 -15.49 -10.21 8.78
N LEU A 358 -15.50 -9.07 9.47
CA LEU A 358 -16.17 -7.84 9.02
C LEU A 358 -15.59 -7.32 7.71
N ILE A 359 -14.27 -7.46 7.54
CA ILE A 359 -13.53 -6.97 6.36
C ILE A 359 -13.48 -8.04 5.26
N MET A 360 -13.04 -9.26 5.60
CA MET A 360 -12.76 -10.32 4.62
C MET A 360 -13.99 -11.18 4.30
N GLY A 361 -14.99 -11.20 5.18
CA GLY A 361 -16.18 -12.04 5.09
C GLY A 361 -16.09 -13.30 5.96
N LYS A 362 -17.26 -13.86 6.27
CA LYS A 362 -17.40 -15.01 7.19
C LYS A 362 -16.93 -16.36 6.63
N ARG A 363 -17.01 -16.55 5.31
CA ARG A 363 -16.66 -17.82 4.64
C ARG A 363 -15.28 -17.71 4.02
N VAL A 364 -14.48 -18.78 4.06
CA VAL A 364 -13.11 -18.80 3.54
C VAL A 364 -13.04 -18.39 2.06
N TRP A 365 -13.97 -18.83 1.22
CA TRP A 365 -13.98 -18.44 -0.20
C TRP A 365 -14.25 -16.94 -0.40
N HIS A 366 -14.87 -16.24 0.56
CA HIS A 366 -15.02 -14.79 0.51
C HIS A 366 -13.65 -14.10 0.47
N TRP A 367 -12.63 -14.69 1.09
CA TRP A 367 -11.32 -14.07 1.24
C TRP A 367 -10.55 -13.96 -0.09
N PHE A 368 -10.96 -14.72 -1.10
CA PHE A 368 -10.33 -14.77 -2.42
C PHE A 368 -11.09 -13.99 -3.50
N VAL A 369 -12.24 -13.38 -3.15
CA VAL A 369 -13.02 -12.54 -4.08
C VAL A 369 -12.97 -11.07 -3.64
N PRO A 370 -12.87 -10.11 -4.56
CA PRO A 370 -12.66 -8.70 -4.19
C PRO A 370 -13.94 -7.92 -3.87
N TRP A 371 -15.12 -8.45 -4.23
CA TRP A 371 -16.39 -7.77 -3.98
C TRP A 371 -16.89 -7.92 -2.54
N LYS A 372 -17.84 -7.05 -2.17
CA LYS A 372 -18.55 -7.08 -0.89
C LYS A 372 -19.30 -8.40 -0.75
N THR A 373 -19.25 -8.96 0.45
CA THR A 373 -20.03 -10.15 0.79
C THR A 373 -21.13 -9.79 1.79
N SER A 374 -22.15 -10.62 1.90
CA SER A 374 -23.26 -10.38 2.82
C SER A 374 -22.76 -10.13 4.25
N GLY A 375 -23.26 -9.06 4.88
CA GLY A 375 -22.87 -8.64 6.23
C GLY A 375 -21.76 -7.60 6.32
N THR A 376 -21.24 -7.08 5.19
CA THR A 376 -20.39 -5.88 5.21
C THR A 376 -21.22 -4.67 5.65
N PRO A 377 -20.74 -3.79 6.55
CA PRO A 377 -21.47 -2.59 6.96
C PRO A 377 -21.89 -1.73 5.77
N ASP A 378 -23.07 -1.13 5.86
CA ASP A 378 -23.61 -0.20 4.84
C ASP A 378 -22.84 1.13 4.79
N GLY A 379 -21.95 1.36 5.77
CA GLY A 379 -21.14 2.57 5.92
C GLY A 379 -21.76 3.61 6.82
N VAL A 380 -22.93 3.33 7.38
CA VAL A 380 -23.67 4.23 8.25
C VAL A 380 -23.95 3.60 9.60
N GLU A 381 -24.52 2.40 9.60
CA GLU A 381 -24.65 1.60 10.79
C GLU A 381 -23.45 0.66 10.91
N TRP A 382 -22.82 0.72 12.07
CA TRP A 382 -21.67 -0.11 12.41
C TRP A 382 -22.04 -1.04 13.56
N PRO A 383 -21.62 -2.30 13.50
CA PRO A 383 -21.81 -3.22 14.62
C PRO A 383 -21.05 -2.70 15.85
N ILE A 384 -21.74 -2.70 16.99
CA ILE A 384 -21.20 -2.35 18.31
C ILE A 384 -21.46 -3.56 19.21
N SER A 385 -20.46 -3.99 19.99
CA SER A 385 -20.63 -5.10 20.92
C SER A 385 -21.57 -4.71 22.07
N ASP A 386 -22.27 -5.68 22.66
CA ASP A 386 -23.16 -5.42 23.81
C ASP A 386 -22.40 -4.77 24.98
N GLN A 387 -21.12 -5.12 25.15
CA GLN A 387 -20.24 -4.50 26.13
C GLN A 387 -20.07 -3.00 25.87
N TRP A 388 -19.74 -2.60 24.64
CA TRP A 388 -19.57 -1.19 24.28
C TRP A 388 -20.89 -0.44 24.32
N LEU A 389 -21.98 -1.05 23.87
CA LEU A 389 -23.29 -0.44 23.90
C LEU A 389 -23.79 -0.24 25.35
N GLY A 390 -23.53 -1.21 26.23
CA GLY A 390 -23.78 -1.11 27.66
C GLY A 390 -22.97 0.02 28.31
N TYR A 391 -21.67 0.11 28.00
CA TYR A 391 -20.81 1.20 28.45
C TYR A 391 -21.32 2.58 27.99
N LEU A 392 -21.68 2.73 26.72
CA LEU A 392 -22.21 3.99 26.19
C LEU A 392 -23.53 4.39 26.90
N ARG A 393 -24.37 3.40 27.21
CA ARG A 393 -25.62 3.62 27.94
C ARG A 393 -25.41 3.96 29.42
N SER A 394 -24.30 3.53 30.04
CA SER A 394 -24.00 3.87 31.43
C SER A 394 -23.42 5.27 31.63
N LEU A 395 -22.98 5.95 30.57
CA LEU A 395 -22.46 7.33 30.65
C LEU A 395 -23.58 8.33 30.95
N ASP A 396 -23.23 9.41 31.65
CA ASP A 396 -24.17 10.50 31.94
C ASP A 396 -24.58 11.25 30.67
N PRO A 397 -25.83 11.74 30.57
CA PRO A 397 -26.24 12.61 29.48
C PRO A 397 -25.40 13.89 29.43
N TYR A 398 -25.02 14.30 28.22
CA TYR A 398 -24.40 15.59 27.99
C TYR A 398 -25.43 16.72 28.15
N THR A 399 -25.09 17.71 28.97
CA THR A 399 -25.85 18.95 29.16
C THR A 399 -24.97 20.13 28.75
N GLU A 400 -25.50 21.04 27.92
CA GLU A 400 -24.86 22.34 27.69
C GLU A 400 -25.14 23.22 28.91
N GLU A 401 -24.09 23.58 29.66
CA GLU A 401 -24.16 24.60 30.71
C GLU A 401 -24.38 26.01 30.13
#